data_AF-A0A162J8T7-F1
#
_entry.id   AF-A0A162J8T7-F1
#
_cell.length_a   1.000
_cell.length_b   1.000
_cell.length_c   1.000
_cell.angle_alpha   90.00
_cell.angle_beta   90.00
_cell.angle_gamma   90.00
#
_symmetry.space_group_name_H-M   'P 1'
#
loop_
_entity.id
_entity.type
_entity.pdbx_description
1 polymer ?
#
loop_
_entity_poly.entity_id
_entity_poly.type
_entity_poly.pdbx_seq_one_letter_code
_entity_poly.pdbx_strand_id
1 'polypeptide(L)'
;MLFSLNENGDLNLRGNAFSDIVLSDKNLTEYKMSKSIILTYFIFNKWLEQEFIKNKRNIFNEQNIQQLIQKRLFSILEGKYDTLMSKIDFVFLLEPSLLTIVFYLKQDDKKYSLLEKQIKI
;
A
#
# COMPACT_ATOMS: atom_id res chain seq x y z
N MET A 1 -10.10 14.84 10.80
CA MET A 1 -10.29 14.40 9.41
C MET A 1 -10.79 12.97 9.46
N LEU A 2 -12.10 12.74 9.30
CA LEU A 2 -12.69 11.41 9.23
C LEU A 2 -12.72 11.01 7.75
N PHE A 3 -11.93 10.00 7.39
CA PHE A 3 -12.00 9.37 6.08
C PHE A 3 -13.08 8.28 6.16
N SER A 4 -14.10 8.35 5.32
CA SER A 4 -15.02 7.23 5.14
C SER A 4 -14.46 6.30 4.06
N LEU A 5 -14.00 5.12 4.48
CA LEU A 5 -13.81 3.99 3.59
C LEU A 5 -15.20 3.49 3.19
N ASN A 6 -15.47 3.35 1.89
CA ASN A 6 -16.69 2.66 1.49
C ASN A 6 -16.55 1.14 1.74
N GLU A 7 -17.61 0.40 1.49
CA GLU A 7 -17.71 -1.05 1.72
C GLU A 7 -16.65 -1.87 0.95
N ASN A 8 -16.06 -1.28 -0.09
CA ASN A 8 -15.02 -1.87 -0.92
C ASN A 8 -13.59 -1.38 -0.54
N GLY A 9 -13.48 -0.53 0.48
CA GLY A 9 -12.23 0.09 0.92
C GLY A 9 -11.78 1.29 0.06
N ASP A 10 -12.49 1.62 -1.01
CA ASP A 10 -12.13 2.75 -1.85
C ASP A 10 -12.35 4.08 -1.10
N LEU A 11 -11.39 4.99 -1.27
CA LEU A 11 -11.52 6.39 -0.85
C LEU A 11 -12.58 7.08 -1.72
N ASN A 12 -13.77 7.27 -1.17
CA ASN A 12 -14.85 7.93 -1.89
C ASN A 12 -14.67 9.46 -1.85
N LEU A 13 -14.31 10.05 -2.99
CA LEU A 13 -14.00 11.48 -3.12
C LEU A 13 -15.15 12.32 -3.71
N ARG A 14 -16.37 11.79 -3.80
CA ARG A 14 -17.50 12.50 -4.44
C ARG A 14 -18.62 12.89 -3.47
N GLY A 15 -18.76 14.20 -3.32
CA GLY A 15 -20.05 14.91 -3.25
C GLY A 15 -20.60 15.20 -1.85
N ASN A 16 -20.49 16.46 -1.44
CA ASN A 16 -21.27 17.13 -0.38
C ASN A 16 -21.04 16.71 1.08
N ALA A 17 -19.77 16.63 1.50
CA ALA A 17 -19.44 16.89 2.90
C ALA A 17 -18.31 17.92 2.97
N PHE A 18 -18.65 19.11 3.45
CA PHE A 18 -17.71 20.17 3.81
C PHE A 18 -16.58 19.61 4.69
N SER A 19 -15.33 19.70 4.23
CA SER A 19 -14.26 20.28 5.04
C SER A 19 -13.09 20.65 4.13
N ASP A 20 -12.67 21.90 4.21
CA ASP A 20 -11.49 22.45 3.58
C ASP A 20 -10.27 21.56 3.80
N ILE A 21 -9.73 21.02 2.71
CA ILE A 21 -8.36 20.50 2.70
C ILE A 21 -7.61 21.24 1.61
N VAL A 22 -7.24 22.48 1.92
CA VAL A 22 -5.99 23.03 1.41
C VAL A 22 -4.92 22.61 2.41
N LEU A 23 -4.38 21.39 2.27
CA LEU A 23 -3.14 21.03 2.96
C LEU A 23 -2.02 21.72 2.18
N SER A 24 -1.55 22.84 2.69
CA SER A 24 -0.49 23.67 2.10
C SER A 24 0.83 22.90 1.88
N ASP A 25 1.01 21.76 2.55
CA ASP A 25 2.17 20.88 2.38
C ASP A 25 1.83 19.67 1.50
N LYS A 26 2.27 19.75 0.23
CA LYS A 26 2.15 18.69 -0.77
C LYS A 26 2.76 17.37 -0.29
N ASN A 27 3.90 17.43 0.40
CA ASN A 27 4.62 16.23 0.81
C ASN A 27 3.83 15.47 1.88
N LEU A 28 3.29 16.17 2.86
CA LEU A 28 2.45 15.59 3.91
C LEU A 28 1.16 14.99 3.33
N THR A 29 0.57 15.65 2.32
CA THR A 29 -0.65 15.17 1.64
C THR A 29 -0.37 13.86 0.91
N GLU A 30 0.69 13.83 0.10
CA GLU A 30 1.11 12.63 -0.61
C GLU A 30 1.45 11.48 0.36
N TYR A 31 2.10 11.77 1.49
CA TYR A 31 2.36 10.77 2.54
C TYR A 31 1.07 10.15 3.09
N LYS A 32 0.11 10.99 3.50
CA LYS A 32 -1.17 10.54 4.06
C LYS A 32 -1.98 9.74 3.04
N MET A 33 -2.05 10.22 1.79
CA MET A 33 -2.73 9.50 0.72
C MET A 33 -2.09 8.14 0.46
N SER A 34 -0.78 8.10 0.29
CA SER A 34 -0.02 6.86 0.05
C SER A 34 -0.25 5.85 1.17
N LYS A 35 -0.21 6.31 2.43
CA LYS A 35 -0.42 5.45 3.59
C LYS A 35 -1.83 4.86 3.61
N SER A 36 -2.85 5.69 3.37
CA SER A 36 -4.24 5.24 3.31
C SER A 36 -4.46 4.22 2.19
N ILE A 37 -3.91 4.46 0.99
CA ILE A 37 -4.00 3.53 -0.15
C ILE A 37 -3.39 2.18 0.20
N ILE A 38 -2.16 2.17 0.72
CA ILE A 38 -1.48 0.91 1.08
C ILE A 38 -2.25 0.14 2.16
N LEU A 39 -2.72 0.82 3.20
CA LEU A 39 -3.48 0.18 4.27
C LEU A 39 -4.79 -0.43 3.75
N THR A 40 -5.53 0.30 2.92
CA THR A 40 -6.74 -0.21 2.24
C THR A 40 -6.46 -1.51 1.51
N TYR A 41 -5.58 -1.48 0.51
CA TYR A 41 -5.53 -2.57 -0.44
C TYR A 41 -4.74 -3.78 0.07
N PHE A 42 -3.76 -3.59 0.95
CA PHE A 42 -2.92 -4.67 1.44
C PHE A 42 -3.38 -5.22 2.81
N ILE A 43 -3.99 -4.39 3.67
CA ILE A 43 -4.45 -4.80 5.01
C ILE A 43 -5.96 -4.97 5.07
N PHE A 44 -6.75 -3.91 4.81
CA PHE A 44 -8.21 -3.99 4.96
C PHE A 44 -8.85 -5.00 3.99
N ASN A 45 -8.37 -5.03 2.74
CA ASN A 45 -8.81 -6.02 1.76
C ASN A 45 -8.18 -7.41 1.98
N LYS A 46 -7.37 -7.59 3.04
CA LYS A 46 -6.70 -8.84 3.43
C LYS A 46 -5.88 -9.50 2.32
N TRP A 47 -5.43 -8.73 1.34
CA TRP A 47 -4.78 -9.27 0.15
C TRP A 47 -3.48 -10.00 0.51
N LEU A 48 -2.66 -9.43 1.41
CA LEU A 48 -1.43 -10.08 1.87
C LEU A 48 -1.69 -11.44 2.53
N GLU A 49 -2.73 -11.53 3.36
CA GLU A 49 -3.09 -12.79 4.02
C GLU A 49 -3.61 -13.83 3.02
N GLN A 50 -4.42 -13.40 2.05
CA GLN A 50 -4.96 -14.30 1.03
C GLN A 50 -3.85 -14.86 0.13
N GLU A 51 -2.96 -14.00 -0.35
CA GLU A 51 -1.89 -14.43 -1.25
C GLU A 51 -0.83 -15.28 -0.55
N PHE A 52 -0.34 -14.82 0.61
CA PHE A 52 0.83 -15.45 1.25
C PHE A 52 0.49 -16.53 2.28
N ILE A 53 -0.67 -16.45 2.97
CA ILE A 53 -1.03 -17.45 3.99
C ILE A 53 -1.94 -18.54 3.42
N LYS A 54 -2.96 -18.15 2.63
CA LYS A 54 -4.00 -19.09 2.18
C LYS A 54 -3.62 -19.84 0.91
N ASN A 55 -3.00 -19.17 -0.07
CA ASN A 55 -2.89 -19.74 -1.41
C ASN A 55 -1.60 -20.52 -1.68
N LYS A 56 -0.48 -20.31 -0.96
CA LYS A 56 0.84 -20.76 -1.43
C LYS A 56 1.93 -20.99 -0.36
N ARG A 57 1.64 -21.75 0.71
CA ARG A 57 2.61 -21.99 1.81
C ARG A 57 3.98 -22.57 1.40
N ASN A 58 4.14 -23.18 0.22
CA ASN A 58 5.36 -23.93 -0.13
C ASN A 58 6.07 -23.54 -1.44
N ILE A 59 5.73 -22.42 -2.14
CA ILE A 59 6.27 -22.15 -3.50
C ILE A 59 6.61 -20.67 -3.76
N PHE A 60 6.98 -19.91 -2.73
CA PHE A 60 7.46 -18.54 -2.96
C PHE A 60 8.98 -18.51 -3.01
N ASN A 61 9.51 -18.18 -4.18
CA ASN A 61 10.86 -17.64 -4.29
C ASN A 61 10.77 -16.09 -4.25
N GLU A 62 11.89 -15.43 -4.00
CA GLU A 62 11.94 -13.97 -3.88
C GLU A 62 11.43 -13.27 -5.15
N GLN A 63 11.77 -13.79 -6.33
CA GLN A 63 11.32 -13.23 -7.62
C GLN A 63 9.80 -13.23 -7.76
N ASN A 64 9.14 -14.33 -7.36
CA ASN A 64 7.69 -14.46 -7.40
C ASN A 64 7.02 -13.48 -6.44
N ILE A 65 7.56 -13.33 -5.22
CA ILE A 65 7.05 -12.36 -4.23
C ILE A 65 7.16 -10.95 -4.79
N GLN A 66 8.33 -10.60 -5.31
CA GLN A 66 8.59 -9.28 -5.87
C GLN A 66 7.64 -8.95 -7.02
N GLN A 67 7.49 -9.86 -7.99
CA GLN A 67 6.59 -9.65 -9.14
C GLN A 67 5.13 -9.54 -8.71
N LEU A 68 4.70 -10.35 -7.75
CA LEU A 68 3.30 -10.41 -7.30
C LEU A 68 2.93 -9.11 -6.56
N ILE A 69 3.79 -8.61 -5.67
CA ILE A 69 3.57 -7.32 -4.98
C ILE A 69 3.69 -6.16 -5.96
N GLN A 70 4.69 -6.14 -6.87
CA GLN A 70 4.83 -5.10 -7.89
C GLN A 70 3.60 -5.01 -8.79
N LYS A 71 3.12 -6.14 -9.31
CA LYS A 71 1.93 -6.18 -10.16
C LYS A 71 0.69 -5.67 -9.41
N ARG A 72 0.55 -6.03 -8.13
CA ARG A 72 -0.55 -5.54 -7.30
C ARG A 72 -0.46 -4.04 -7.08
N LEU A 73 0.70 -3.54 -6.68
CA LEU A 73 0.93 -2.11 -6.45
C LEU A 73 0.64 -1.30 -7.71
N PHE A 74 1.15 -1.75 -8.86
CA PHE A 74 0.87 -1.15 -10.16
C PHE A 74 -0.64 -1.09 -10.44
N SER A 75 -1.36 -2.22 -10.28
CA SER A 75 -2.81 -2.27 -10.52
C SER A 75 -3.65 -1.34 -9.62
N ILE A 76 -3.13 -0.96 -8.46
CA ILE A 76 -3.79 -0.04 -7.52
C ILE A 76 -3.57 1.42 -7.92
N LEU A 77 -2.36 1.73 -8.40
CA LEU A 77 -1.92 3.11 -8.64
C LEU A 77 -2.16 3.58 -10.07
N GLU A 78 -2.10 2.69 -11.06
CA GLU A 78 -2.27 3.01 -12.47
C GLU A 78 -3.61 3.71 -12.75
N GLY A 79 -3.56 4.85 -13.43
CA GLY A 79 -4.71 5.61 -13.93
C GLY A 79 -5.45 6.45 -12.88
N LYS A 80 -5.25 6.19 -11.58
CA LYS A 80 -5.86 6.97 -10.47
C LYS A 80 -4.84 7.78 -9.66
N TYR A 81 -3.61 7.29 -9.55
CA TYR A 81 -2.59 7.83 -8.65
C TYR A 81 -1.20 7.87 -9.32
N ASP A 82 -1.14 8.18 -10.61
CA ASP A 82 0.10 8.12 -11.42
C ASP A 82 1.27 8.91 -10.81
N THR A 83 0.98 10.05 -10.17
CA THR A 83 2.00 10.89 -9.50
C THR A 83 2.61 10.23 -8.26
N LEU A 84 1.93 9.27 -7.65
CA LEU A 84 2.42 8.49 -6.51
C LEU A 84 3.12 7.20 -6.95
N MET A 85 2.89 6.75 -8.19
CA MET A 85 3.41 5.47 -8.68
C MET A 85 4.94 5.41 -8.71
N SER A 86 5.61 6.51 -9.05
CA SER A 86 7.08 6.60 -9.00
C SER A 86 7.64 6.81 -7.60
N LYS A 87 6.77 7.14 -6.62
CA LYS A 87 7.16 7.50 -5.26
C LYS A 87 6.96 6.36 -4.27
N ILE A 88 5.94 5.53 -4.46
CA ILE A 88 5.67 4.39 -3.57
C ILE A 88 6.47 3.19 -4.04
N ASP A 89 7.17 2.55 -3.11
CA ASP A 89 7.93 1.33 -3.37
C ASP A 89 7.94 0.44 -2.13
N PHE A 90 8.55 -0.74 -2.23
CA PHE A 90 8.62 -1.69 -1.13
C PHE A 90 9.95 -2.44 -1.09
N VAL A 91 10.24 -2.99 0.08
CA VAL A 91 11.27 -4.01 0.30
C VAL A 91 10.66 -5.16 1.07
N PHE A 92 11.23 -6.35 0.94
CA PHE A 92 10.81 -7.49 1.73
C PHE A 92 12.00 -8.36 2.12
N LEU A 93 11.83 -9.13 3.19
CA LEU A 93 12.74 -10.15 3.66
C LEU A 93 11.97 -11.45 3.79
N LEU A 94 12.45 -12.50 3.12
CA LEU A 94 11.90 -13.84 3.18
C LEU A 94 12.80 -14.73 4.04
N GLU A 95 12.28 -15.17 5.17
CA GLU A 95 12.87 -16.17 6.06
C GLU A 95 12.04 -17.46 6.00
N PRO A 96 12.57 -18.62 6.48
CA PRO A 96 11.91 -19.92 6.32
C PRO A 96 10.45 -20.01 6.79
N SER A 97 10.04 -19.21 7.77
CA SER A 97 8.67 -19.19 8.32
C SER A 97 8.07 -17.79 8.40
N LEU A 98 8.73 -16.79 7.82
CA LEU A 98 8.36 -15.39 8.00
C LEU A 98 8.66 -14.58 6.75
N LEU A 99 7.64 -13.89 6.26
CA LEU A 99 7.77 -12.87 5.23
C LEU A 99 7.53 -11.50 5.87
N THR A 100 8.54 -10.64 5.84
CA THR A 100 8.43 -9.24 6.29
C THR A 100 8.39 -8.33 5.07
N ILE A 101 7.38 -7.48 4.98
CA ILE A 101 7.20 -6.53 3.87
C ILE A 101 7.11 -5.12 4.43
N VAL A 102 7.87 -4.19 3.86
CA VAL A 102 7.85 -2.77 4.20
C VAL A 102 7.56 -1.94 2.94
N PHE A 103 6.42 -1.26 2.94
CA PHE A 103 6.08 -0.23 1.95
C PHE A 103 6.54 1.14 2.43
N TYR A 104 7.09 1.93 1.52
CA TYR A 104 7.60 3.26 1.82
C TYR A 104 7.34 4.25 0.69
N LEU A 105 7.31 5.52 1.04
CA LEU A 105 7.24 6.65 0.10
C LEU A 105 8.61 7.32 -0.03
N LYS A 106 9.07 7.50 -1.27
CA LYS A 106 10.28 8.24 -1.64
C LYS A 106 9.93 9.73 -1.79
N GLN A 107 10.50 10.57 -0.94
CA GLN A 107 10.34 12.02 -0.98
C GLN A 107 11.63 12.69 -0.50
N ASP A 108 12.15 13.66 -1.25
CA ASP A 108 13.33 14.46 -0.90
C ASP A 108 14.53 13.59 -0.45
N ASP A 109 14.84 12.54 -1.23
CA ASP A 109 15.88 11.52 -0.96
C ASP A 109 15.69 10.72 0.34
N LYS A 110 14.56 10.88 1.03
CA LYS A 110 14.18 10.14 2.23
C LYS A 110 13.13 9.08 1.91
N LYS A 111 13.09 8.04 2.74
CA LYS A 111 12.09 6.97 2.71
C LYS A 111 11.20 7.09 3.94
N TYR A 112 9.91 7.29 3.72
CA TYR A 112 8.91 7.38 4.78
C TYR A 112 8.11 6.09 4.85
N SER A 113 8.13 5.40 5.99
CA SER A 113 7.38 4.15 6.16
C SER A 113 5.88 4.38 6.04
N LEU A 114 5.24 3.58 5.18
CA LEU A 114 3.80 3.55 4.95
C LEU A 114 3.15 2.39 5.71
N LEU A 115 3.74 1.21 5.59
CA LEU A 115 3.28 -0.02 6.22
C LEU A 115 4.46 -0.97 6.43
N GLU A 116 4.55 -1.54 7.62
CA GLU A 116 5.37 -2.72 7.90
C GLU A 116 4.44 -3.86 8.29
N LYS A 117 4.60 -5.01 7.64
CA LYS A 117 3.78 -6.19 7.90
C LYS A 117 4.63 -7.45 7.90
N GLN A 118 4.50 -8.20 8.98
CA GLN A 118 5.03 -9.55 9.12
C GLN A 118 3.93 -10.57 8.86
N ILE A 119 4.26 -11.61 8.09
CA ILE A 119 3.36 -12.67 7.66
C ILE A 119 4.02 -14.01 7.96
N LYS A 120 3.38 -14.83 8.78
CA LYS A 120 3.82 -16.22 8.99
C LYS A 120 3.37 -17.06 7.80
N ILE A 121 4.33 -17.68 7.12
CA ILE A 121 4.13 -18.52 5.93
C ILE A 121 4.27 -20.00 6.26
#